data_AF-A0A662D0A7-F1
#
_entry.id   AF-A0A662D0A7-F1
#
_cell.length_a   1.000
_cell.length_b   1.000
_cell.length_c   1.000
_cell.angle_alpha   90.00
_cell.angle_beta   90.00
_cell.angle_gamma   90.00
#
_symmetry.space_group_name_H-M   'P 1'
#
loop_
_entity.id
_entity.type
_entity.pdbx_description
1 polymer ?
#
loop_
_entity_poly.entity_id
_entity_poly.type
_entity_poly.pdbx_seq_one_letter_code
_entity_poly.pdbx_strand_id
1 'polypeptide(L)'
;LKAFGFWIICTVLGILSANRLTRGLKWLRSNDAIAGVALGLALFLAGLAEMAGLAMIIGAYIMGLSLSQTDIASELRNRLHGVYNFLVPVFFCVMGMMVNFAAMKGILIFGLIYAAFAIMGKVVGCGVPAYLMGFNLRGAFRVGAGMLPRGEVTLIIAGVGLSAGAIGADLFGVAIVTLLIASIIAPPILVKSFDGGSGLRKESLLKKEERGCRIKLEFPSPHIASFIRNRIIEAFENEEFFVHRLNIEGLIYHIKKEDIFITLQQKQGQIELSTSEENRALVSLIVMEEILALKDLFEAIEKVKRPEVVCEELAVGLLSDEQEKK
;
A
#
# COMPACT_ATOMS: atom_id res chain seq x y z
N LEU A 1 -6.14 -4.81 33.69
CA LEU A 1 -7.46 -5.33 33.27
C LEU A 1 -8.39 -4.24 32.70
N LYS A 2 -8.66 -3.14 33.43
CA LYS A 2 -9.61 -2.09 32.98
C LYS A 2 -9.26 -1.47 31.63
N ALA A 3 -8.00 -1.08 31.42
CA ALA A 3 -7.50 -0.52 30.16
C ALA A 3 -7.62 -1.52 28.98
N PHE A 4 -7.33 -2.80 29.22
CA PHE A 4 -7.42 -3.84 28.20
C PHE A 4 -8.88 -4.15 27.82
N GLY A 5 -9.78 -4.18 28.81
CA GLY A 5 -11.22 -4.30 28.59
C GLY A 5 -11.80 -3.12 27.83
N PHE A 6 -11.42 -1.89 28.19
CA PHE A 6 -11.81 -0.68 27.45
C PHE A 6 -11.34 -0.73 25.99
N TRP A 7 -10.08 -1.13 25.75
CA TRP A 7 -9.54 -1.25 24.39
C TRP A 7 -10.35 -2.22 23.53
N ILE A 8 -10.64 -3.43 24.04
CA ILE A 8 -11.43 -4.43 23.32
C ILE A 8 -12.85 -3.91 23.06
N ILE A 9 -13.51 -3.38 24.10
CA ILE A 9 -14.89 -2.89 23.99
C ILE A 9 -14.99 -1.75 22.99
N CYS A 10 -14.11 -0.76 23.06
CA CYS A 10 -14.09 0.36 22.12
C CYS A 10 -13.75 -0.07 20.70
N THR A 11 -12.87 -1.05 20.52
CA THR A 11 -12.54 -1.58 19.19
C THR A 11 -13.74 -2.31 18.57
N VAL A 12 -14.37 -3.20 19.34
CA VAL A 12 -15.55 -3.95 18.88
C VAL A 12 -16.72 -3.00 18.62
N LEU A 13 -17.02 -2.08 19.54
CA LEU A 13 -18.07 -1.08 19.37
C LEU A 13 -17.78 -0.14 18.21
N GLY A 14 -16.52 0.29 18.03
CA GLY A 14 -16.10 1.15 16.94
C GLY A 14 -16.34 0.50 15.58
N ILE A 15 -15.89 -0.76 15.41
CA ILE A 15 -16.09 -1.52 14.17
C ILE A 15 -17.57 -1.78 13.90
N LEU A 16 -18.35 -2.19 14.92
CA LEU A 16 -19.79 -2.44 14.77
C LEU A 16 -20.58 -1.15 14.46
N SER A 17 -20.15 -0.02 15.03
CA SER A 17 -20.81 1.27 14.86
C SER A 17 -20.34 2.02 13.61
N ALA A 18 -19.27 1.58 12.97
CA ALA A 18 -18.65 2.24 11.82
C ALA A 18 -19.67 2.50 10.70
N ASN A 19 -20.49 1.52 10.33
CA ASN A 19 -21.52 1.67 9.29
C ASN A 19 -22.61 2.69 9.67
N ARG A 20 -22.96 2.80 10.96
CA ARG A 20 -23.93 3.80 11.44
C ARG A 20 -23.29 5.19 11.47
N LEU A 21 -22.05 5.28 11.94
CA LEU A 21 -21.27 6.51 12.00
C LEU A 21 -21.09 7.08 10.59
N THR A 22 -20.65 6.27 9.64
CA THR A 22 -20.51 6.66 8.23
C THR A 22 -21.82 7.11 7.60
N ARG A 23 -22.95 6.45 7.93
CA ARG A 23 -24.28 6.90 7.46
C ARG A 23 -24.63 8.28 8.02
N GLY A 24 -24.29 8.57 9.27
CA GLY A 24 -24.43 9.90 9.88
C GLY A 24 -23.48 10.93 9.26
N LEU A 25 -22.24 10.55 8.97
CA LEU A 25 -21.26 11.45 8.33
C LEU A 25 -21.68 11.80 6.90
N LYS A 26 -22.25 10.87 6.13
CA LYS A 26 -22.75 11.14 4.77
C LYS A 26 -23.91 12.12 4.71
N TRP A 27 -24.57 12.39 5.84
CA TRP A 27 -25.55 13.47 5.91
C TRP A 27 -24.90 14.85 5.69
N LEU A 28 -23.62 14.98 6.05
CA LEU A 28 -22.78 16.11 5.70
C LEU A 28 -22.41 15.95 4.22
N ARG A 29 -23.11 16.68 3.34
CA ARG A 29 -22.95 16.59 1.88
C ARG A 29 -21.56 16.95 1.35
N SER A 30 -20.63 17.44 2.17
CA SER A 30 -19.27 17.83 1.75
C SER A 30 -18.19 16.90 2.30
N ASN A 31 -17.30 16.44 1.41
CA ASN A 31 -16.19 15.55 1.75
C ASN A 31 -15.21 16.18 2.75
N ASP A 32 -15.01 17.49 2.69
CA ASP A 32 -14.15 18.20 3.65
C ASP A 32 -14.75 18.24 5.07
N ALA A 33 -16.09 18.36 5.19
CA ALA A 33 -16.75 18.29 6.49
C ALA A 33 -16.72 16.87 7.06
N ILE A 34 -16.87 15.85 6.22
CA ILE A 34 -16.72 14.44 6.61
C ILE A 34 -15.31 14.21 7.19
N ALA A 35 -14.26 14.70 6.51
CA ALA A 35 -12.89 14.60 6.99
C ALA A 35 -12.67 15.34 8.32
N GLY A 36 -13.18 16.57 8.45
CA GLY A 36 -13.10 17.36 9.68
C GLY A 36 -13.79 16.69 10.86
N VAL A 37 -14.99 16.16 10.66
CA VAL A 37 -15.75 15.45 11.71
C VAL A 37 -15.08 14.14 12.08
N ALA A 38 -14.58 13.36 11.11
CA ALA A 38 -13.86 12.13 11.42
C ALA A 38 -12.57 12.38 12.22
N LEU A 39 -11.83 13.45 11.89
CA LEU A 39 -10.69 13.88 12.68
C LEU A 39 -11.12 14.31 14.10
N GLY A 40 -12.21 15.08 14.22
CA GLY A 40 -12.79 15.45 15.51
C GLY A 40 -13.19 14.24 16.35
N LEU A 41 -13.79 13.22 15.74
CA LEU A 41 -14.15 11.95 16.39
C LEU A 41 -12.90 11.17 16.81
N ALA A 42 -11.83 11.19 16.02
CA ALA A 42 -10.57 10.56 16.39
C ALA A 42 -9.94 11.24 17.61
N LEU A 43 -9.96 12.57 17.67
CA LEU A 43 -9.49 13.35 18.83
C LEU A 43 -10.38 13.14 20.05
N PHE A 44 -11.70 13.08 19.86
CA PHE A 44 -12.65 12.79 20.93
C PHE A 44 -12.40 11.40 21.54
N LEU A 45 -12.24 10.36 20.70
CA LEU A 45 -11.94 9.02 21.19
C LEU A 45 -10.53 8.92 21.80
N ALA A 46 -9.56 9.70 21.31
CA ALA A 46 -8.25 9.83 21.93
C ALA A 46 -8.33 10.38 23.37
N GLY A 47 -9.14 11.43 23.59
CA GLY A 47 -9.40 11.96 24.93
C GLY A 47 -10.09 10.96 25.85
N LEU A 48 -11.08 10.21 25.35
CA LEU A 48 -11.71 9.13 26.12
C LEU A 48 -10.72 8.02 26.49
N ALA A 49 -9.78 7.69 25.59
CA ALA A 49 -8.73 6.73 25.87
C ALA A 49 -7.80 7.22 26.99
N GLU A 50 -7.42 8.50 26.97
CA GLU A 50 -6.63 9.12 28.04
C GLU A 50 -7.34 9.08 29.40
N MET A 51 -8.63 9.43 29.43
CA MET A 51 -9.45 9.35 30.66
C MET A 51 -9.54 7.91 31.21
N ALA A 52 -9.45 6.90 30.34
CA ALA A 52 -9.41 5.50 30.72
C ALA A 52 -8.01 5.00 31.14
N GLY A 53 -7.00 5.87 31.13
CA GLY A 53 -5.61 5.55 31.47
C GLY A 53 -4.83 4.85 30.35
N LEU A 54 -5.27 5.00 29.09
CA LEU A 54 -4.57 4.53 27.90
C LEU A 54 -3.85 5.69 27.20
N ALA A 55 -2.84 5.38 26.40
CA ALA A 55 -2.22 6.39 25.55
C ALA A 55 -3.24 6.92 24.52
N MET A 56 -3.33 8.24 24.35
CA MET A 56 -4.24 8.92 23.40
C MET A 56 -4.20 8.32 21.98
N ILE A 57 -3.01 7.90 21.52
CA ILE A 57 -2.81 7.29 20.20
C ILE A 57 -3.70 6.06 19.97
N ILE A 58 -4.02 5.31 21.03
CA ILE A 58 -4.83 4.11 20.96
C ILE A 58 -6.27 4.48 20.57
N GLY A 59 -6.82 5.57 21.12
CA GLY A 59 -8.16 6.05 20.77
C GLY A 59 -8.23 6.54 19.32
N ALA A 60 -7.25 7.33 18.88
CA ALA A 60 -7.17 7.77 17.48
C ALA A 60 -7.03 6.58 16.51
N TYR A 61 -6.22 5.58 16.87
CA TYR A 61 -6.05 4.35 16.09
C TYR A 61 -7.33 3.53 15.98
N ILE A 62 -8.08 3.35 17.08
CA ILE A 62 -9.37 2.65 17.06
C ILE A 62 -10.37 3.35 16.13
N MET A 63 -10.45 4.68 16.16
CA MET A 63 -11.34 5.43 15.27
C MET A 63 -10.95 5.22 13.80
N GLY A 64 -9.67 5.38 13.48
CA GLY A 64 -9.16 5.14 12.13
C GLY A 64 -9.41 3.71 11.64
N LEU A 65 -9.18 2.72 12.50
CA LEU A 65 -9.44 1.31 12.20
C LEU A 65 -10.93 1.06 11.95
N SER A 66 -11.80 1.66 12.76
CA SER A 66 -13.26 1.54 12.60
C SER A 66 -13.72 2.09 11.26
N LEU A 67 -13.18 3.24 10.83
CA LEU A 67 -13.53 3.86 9.55
C LEU A 67 -12.86 3.18 8.35
N SER A 68 -11.79 2.42 8.55
CA SER A 68 -10.98 1.84 7.47
C SER A 68 -11.72 0.85 6.57
N GLN A 69 -12.76 0.19 7.09
CA GLN A 69 -13.58 -0.77 6.35
C GLN A 69 -14.80 -0.14 5.66
N THR A 70 -14.94 1.19 5.73
CA THR A 70 -16.09 1.90 5.18
C THR A 70 -15.78 2.49 3.81
N ASP A 71 -16.81 2.79 3.03
CA ASP A 71 -16.67 3.30 1.66
C ASP A 71 -16.10 4.74 1.59
N ILE A 72 -16.08 5.46 2.70
CA ILE A 72 -15.46 6.80 2.81
C ILE A 72 -13.97 6.76 3.14
N ALA A 73 -13.38 5.58 3.41
CA ALA A 73 -12.00 5.46 3.89
C ALA A 73 -10.96 6.03 2.91
N SER A 74 -11.16 5.82 1.61
CA SER A 74 -10.28 6.33 0.55
C SER A 74 -10.27 7.86 0.51
N GLU A 75 -11.46 8.47 0.53
CA GLU A 75 -11.63 9.92 0.54
C GLU A 75 -11.03 10.53 1.82
N LEU A 76 -11.29 9.91 2.97
CA LEU A 76 -10.75 10.37 4.25
C LEU A 76 -9.22 10.38 4.25
N ARG A 77 -8.61 9.32 3.73
CA ARG A 77 -7.16 9.21 3.60
C ARG A 77 -6.59 10.29 2.69
N ASN A 78 -7.22 10.56 1.56
CA ASN A 78 -6.78 11.60 0.63
C ASN A 78 -6.88 12.99 1.24
N ARG A 79 -8.00 13.31 1.90
CA ARG A 79 -8.24 14.62 2.53
C ARG A 79 -7.35 14.88 3.73
N LEU A 80 -7.11 13.87 4.57
CA LEU A 80 -6.25 13.98 5.74
C LEU A 80 -4.76 13.82 5.41
N HIS A 81 -4.41 13.50 4.17
CA HIS A 81 -3.01 13.30 3.76
C HIS A 81 -2.15 14.56 3.97
N GLY A 82 -2.70 15.74 3.68
CA GLY A 82 -2.02 17.02 3.92
C GLY A 82 -1.73 17.26 5.40
N VAL A 83 -2.70 16.95 6.28
CA VAL A 83 -2.57 17.06 7.74
C VAL A 83 -1.50 16.09 8.24
N TYR A 84 -1.49 14.86 7.75
CA TYR A 84 -0.48 13.86 8.07
C TYR A 84 0.93 14.32 7.69
N ASN A 85 1.12 14.80 6.46
CA ASN A 85 2.42 15.27 5.96
C ASN A 85 2.95 16.48 6.72
N PHE A 86 2.07 17.28 7.35
CA PHE A 86 2.45 18.40 8.19
C PHE A 86 2.73 17.97 9.65
N LEU A 87 1.84 17.18 10.25
CA LEU A 87 1.94 16.82 11.68
C LEU A 87 3.07 15.84 11.98
N VAL A 88 3.39 14.91 11.07
CA VAL A 88 4.44 13.91 11.31
C VAL A 88 5.83 14.56 11.46
N PRO A 89 6.29 15.44 10.54
CA PRO A 89 7.54 16.17 10.74
C PRO A 89 7.55 17.03 12.00
N VAL A 90 6.44 17.71 12.31
CA VAL A 90 6.32 18.52 13.54
C VAL A 90 6.46 17.65 14.78
N PHE A 91 5.80 16.49 14.83
CA PHE A 91 5.93 15.51 15.91
C PHE A 91 7.39 15.11 16.12
N PHE A 92 8.10 14.72 15.05
CA PHE A 92 9.51 14.34 15.16
C PHE A 92 10.42 15.51 15.58
N CYS A 93 10.14 16.72 15.11
CA CYS A 93 10.87 17.92 15.52
C CYS A 93 10.70 18.20 17.02
N VAL A 94 9.45 18.20 17.51
CA VAL A 94 9.14 18.41 18.93
C VAL A 94 9.79 17.34 19.80
N MET A 95 9.65 16.06 19.43
CA MET A 95 10.29 14.96 20.17
C MET A 95 11.82 15.08 20.19
N GLY A 96 12.42 15.54 19.08
CA GLY A 96 13.85 15.82 19.01
C GLY A 96 14.28 16.99 19.91
N MET A 97 13.49 18.06 20.00
CA MET A 97 13.77 19.19 20.88
C MET A 97 13.68 18.83 22.38
N MET A 98 12.89 17.82 22.74
CA MET A 98 12.81 17.33 24.12
C MET A 98 14.06 16.54 24.57
N VAL A 99 14.99 16.22 23.65
CA VAL A 99 16.24 15.54 23.99
C VAL A 99 17.17 16.48 24.75
N ASN A 100 17.44 16.17 26.01
CA ASN A 100 18.44 16.89 26.81
C ASN A 100 19.82 16.23 26.70
N PHE A 101 20.65 16.68 25.76
CA PHE A 101 22.03 16.18 25.59
C PHE A 101 22.93 16.42 26.80
N ALA A 102 22.65 17.43 27.64
CA ALA A 102 23.44 17.71 28.83
C ALA A 102 23.22 16.65 29.92
N ALA A 103 21.96 16.23 30.12
CA ALA A 103 21.60 15.13 31.03
C ALA A 103 22.14 13.76 30.55
N MET A 104 22.35 13.61 29.24
CA MET A 104 22.82 12.35 28.66
C MET A 104 24.31 12.06 28.84
N LYS A 105 25.17 13.04 29.18
CA LYS A 105 26.62 12.83 29.25
C LYS A 105 27.04 11.70 30.19
N GLY A 106 26.32 11.52 31.31
CA GLY A 106 26.59 10.45 32.28
C GLY A 106 26.02 9.07 31.89
N ILE A 107 25.09 9.02 30.93
CA ILE A 107 24.28 7.83 30.62
C ILE A 107 24.50 7.38 29.16
N LEU A 108 25.33 8.09 28.40
CA LEU A 108 25.60 7.81 26.98
C LEU A 108 26.09 6.37 26.75
N ILE A 109 26.98 5.88 27.62
CA ILE A 109 27.51 4.51 27.56
C ILE A 109 26.38 3.50 27.78
N PHE A 110 25.54 3.72 28.79
CA PHE A 110 24.37 2.89 29.05
C PHE A 110 23.40 2.91 27.86
N GLY A 111 23.14 4.09 27.29
CA GLY A 111 22.27 4.23 26.12
C GLY A 111 22.79 3.50 24.88
N LEU A 112 24.11 3.51 24.65
CA LEU A 112 24.74 2.79 23.55
C LEU A 112 24.65 1.26 23.73
N ILE A 113 24.92 0.78 24.95
CA ILE A 113 24.77 -0.64 25.29
C ILE A 113 23.32 -1.06 25.13
N TYR A 114 22.38 -0.28 25.67
CA TYR A 114 20.95 -0.52 25.54
C TYR A 114 20.51 -0.55 24.07
N ALA A 115 21.00 0.38 23.24
CA ALA A 115 20.71 0.40 21.81
C ALA A 115 21.23 -0.86 21.11
N ALA A 116 22.43 -1.31 21.42
CA ALA A 116 22.98 -2.54 20.87
C ALA A 116 22.12 -3.76 21.26
N PHE A 117 21.74 -3.88 22.53
CA PHE A 117 20.85 -4.95 22.99
C PHE A 117 19.45 -4.88 22.37
N ALA A 118 18.88 -3.68 22.21
CA ALA A 118 17.58 -3.49 21.59
C ALA A 118 17.60 -3.91 20.11
N ILE A 119 18.65 -3.53 19.38
CA ILE A 119 18.87 -3.93 17.99
C ILE A 119 19.06 -5.45 17.90
N MET A 120 19.95 -6.03 18.71
CA MET A 120 20.17 -7.48 18.71
C MET A 120 18.90 -8.26 19.07
N GLY A 121 18.18 -7.82 20.10
CA GLY A 121 16.92 -8.42 20.53
C GLY A 121 15.86 -8.40 19.43
N LYS A 122 15.78 -7.33 18.64
CA LYS A 122 14.89 -7.24 17.47
C LYS A 122 15.32 -8.15 16.33
N VAL A 123 16.60 -8.12 15.97
CA VAL A 123 17.13 -8.94 14.87
C VAL A 123 16.97 -10.42 15.19
N VAL A 124 17.32 -10.85 16.39
CA VAL A 124 17.20 -12.24 16.83
C VAL A 124 15.74 -12.62 17.05
N GLY A 125 14.97 -11.77 17.74
CA GLY A 125 13.57 -12.04 18.09
C GLY A 125 12.67 -12.18 16.87
N CYS A 126 12.90 -11.40 15.81
CA CYS A 126 12.17 -11.53 14.55
C CYS A 126 12.84 -12.52 13.58
N GLY A 127 14.16 -12.66 13.63
CA GLY A 127 14.92 -13.55 12.75
C GLY A 127 14.77 -15.03 13.06
N VAL A 128 14.71 -15.42 14.34
CA VAL A 128 14.55 -16.82 14.74
C VAL A 128 13.23 -17.42 14.24
N PRO A 129 12.06 -16.79 14.46
CA PRO A 129 10.81 -17.25 13.87
C PRO A 129 10.86 -17.30 12.35
N ALA A 130 11.46 -16.31 11.69
CA ALA A 130 11.61 -16.31 10.23
C ALA A 130 12.43 -17.51 9.75
N TYR A 131 13.52 -17.85 10.44
CA TYR A 131 14.32 -19.03 10.14
C TYR A 131 13.51 -20.34 10.27
N LEU A 132 12.67 -20.45 11.30
CA LEU A 132 11.78 -21.60 11.49
C LEU A 132 10.70 -21.68 10.41
N MET A 133 10.29 -20.55 9.84
CA MET A 133 9.26 -20.44 8.79
C MET A 133 9.81 -20.61 7.36
N GLY A 134 11.01 -21.17 7.19
CA GLY A 134 11.55 -21.53 5.87
C GLY A 134 12.48 -20.50 5.23
N PHE A 135 12.85 -19.43 5.94
CA PHE A 135 13.91 -18.52 5.51
C PHE A 135 15.29 -19.11 5.84
N ASN A 136 16.29 -18.79 5.02
CA ASN A 136 17.69 -19.07 5.36
C ASN A 136 18.24 -17.98 6.30
N LEU A 137 19.48 -18.13 6.77
CA LEU A 137 20.10 -17.15 7.69
C LEU A 137 20.10 -15.72 7.14
N ARG A 138 20.24 -15.56 5.81
CA ARG A 138 20.17 -14.23 5.17
C ARG A 138 18.76 -13.68 5.19
N GLY A 139 17.76 -14.49 4.86
CA GLY A 139 16.36 -14.08 4.92
C GLY A 139 15.89 -13.76 6.33
N ALA A 140 16.27 -14.59 7.30
CA ALA A 140 16.01 -14.34 8.72
C ALA A 140 16.64 -13.01 9.17
N PHE A 141 17.88 -12.73 8.78
CA PHE A 141 18.52 -11.45 9.06
C PHE A 141 17.82 -10.28 8.36
N ARG A 142 17.39 -10.42 7.09
CA ARG A 142 16.62 -9.38 6.38
C ARG A 142 15.31 -9.05 7.09
N VAL A 143 14.59 -10.07 7.57
CA VAL A 143 13.36 -9.89 8.34
C VAL A 143 13.67 -9.17 9.65
N GLY A 144 14.68 -9.62 10.40
CA GLY A 144 15.12 -8.97 11.62
C GLY A 144 15.55 -7.52 11.42
N ALA A 145 16.36 -7.26 10.40
CA ALA A 145 16.87 -5.95 10.04
C ALA A 145 15.75 -4.99 9.60
N GLY A 146 14.78 -5.49 8.83
CA GLY A 146 13.62 -4.73 8.38
C GLY A 146 12.66 -4.34 9.51
N MET A 147 12.76 -4.98 10.68
CA MET A 147 11.93 -4.67 11.85
C MET A 147 12.58 -3.67 12.83
N LEU A 148 13.79 -3.16 12.54
CA LEU A 148 14.42 -2.10 13.34
C LEU A 148 13.66 -0.76 13.31
N PRO A 149 13.28 -0.19 12.14
CA PRO A 149 12.70 1.14 12.08
C PRO A 149 11.20 1.11 12.42
N ARG A 150 10.86 1.15 13.71
CA ARG A 150 9.51 1.46 14.22
C ARG A 150 9.58 2.36 15.45
N GLY A 151 10.10 3.56 15.22
CA GLY A 151 10.41 4.50 16.28
C GLY A 151 9.21 5.25 16.86
N GLU A 152 8.22 5.58 16.03
CA GLU A 152 7.11 6.50 16.36
C GLU A 152 6.39 6.09 17.65
N VAL A 153 5.92 4.84 17.71
CA VAL A 153 5.18 4.33 18.87
C VAL A 153 6.07 4.30 20.12
N THR A 154 7.36 3.99 19.96
CA THR A 154 8.32 3.97 21.09
C THR A 154 8.49 5.36 21.69
N LEU A 155 8.61 6.40 20.84
CA LEU A 155 8.68 7.79 21.29
C LEU A 155 7.40 8.23 21.99
N ILE A 156 6.25 7.85 21.44
CA ILE A 156 4.96 8.23 22.01
C ILE A 156 4.79 7.59 23.39
N ILE A 157 5.10 6.31 23.54
CA ILE A 157 5.05 5.63 24.85
C ILE A 157 6.06 6.24 25.82
N ALA A 158 7.28 6.54 25.36
CA ALA A 158 8.29 7.20 26.21
C ALA A 158 7.82 8.61 26.64
N GLY A 159 7.20 9.37 25.74
CA GLY A 159 6.63 10.69 26.03
C GLY A 159 5.51 10.61 27.06
N VAL A 160 4.56 9.68 26.89
CA VAL A 160 3.50 9.43 27.87
C VAL A 160 4.09 9.00 29.21
N GLY A 161 5.11 8.13 29.20
CA GLY A 161 5.81 7.72 30.42
C GLY A 161 6.50 8.88 31.13
N LEU A 162 7.09 9.82 30.39
CA LEU A 162 7.73 11.02 30.93
C LEU A 162 6.68 11.95 31.55
N SER A 163 5.57 12.21 30.85
CA SER A 163 4.47 13.05 31.36
C SER A 163 3.77 12.45 32.58
N ALA A 164 3.66 11.12 32.65
CA ALA A 164 3.12 10.41 33.80
C ALA A 164 4.11 10.29 34.98
N GLY A 165 5.36 10.75 34.81
CA GLY A 165 6.42 10.61 35.81
C GLY A 165 6.93 9.17 35.99
N ALA A 166 6.57 8.26 35.09
CA ALA A 166 7.01 6.86 35.12
C ALA A 166 8.46 6.68 34.67
N ILE A 167 8.96 7.57 33.80
CA ILE A 167 10.38 7.62 33.40
C ILE A 167 10.94 9.02 33.59
N GLY A 168 12.22 9.11 33.95
CA GLY A 168 12.95 10.38 34.03
C GLY A 168 13.43 10.87 32.65
N ALA A 169 13.81 12.15 32.57
CA ALA A 169 14.35 12.77 31.35
C ALA A 169 15.57 12.02 30.78
N ASP A 170 16.36 11.39 31.65
CA ASP A 170 17.51 10.58 31.32
C ASP A 170 17.16 9.34 30.47
N LEU A 171 16.17 8.57 30.92
CA LEU A 171 15.66 7.37 30.23
C LEU A 171 14.94 7.73 28.93
N PHE A 172 14.24 8.86 28.93
CA PHE A 172 13.63 9.42 27.72
C PHE A 172 14.70 9.75 26.67
N GLY A 173 15.80 10.39 27.07
CA GLY A 173 16.96 10.64 26.19
C GLY A 173 17.57 9.34 25.64
N VAL A 174 17.71 8.31 26.46
CA VAL A 174 18.19 6.97 26.03
C VAL A 174 17.28 6.35 24.98
N ALA A 175 15.95 6.44 25.17
CA ALA A 175 14.98 5.91 24.21
C ALA A 175 15.10 6.62 22.85
N ILE A 176 15.28 7.94 22.84
CA ILE A 176 15.44 8.72 21.62
C ILE A 176 16.75 8.38 20.91
N VAL A 177 17.88 8.32 21.62
CA VAL A 177 19.16 7.96 21.01
C VAL A 177 19.14 6.56 20.44
N THR A 178 18.57 5.59 21.16
CA THR A 178 18.41 4.22 20.68
C THR A 178 17.64 4.17 19.36
N LEU A 179 16.57 4.95 19.27
CA LEU A 179 15.74 5.05 18.09
C LEU A 179 16.43 5.73 16.92
N LEU A 180 17.15 6.83 17.18
CA LEU A 180 17.95 7.52 16.16
C LEU A 180 19.02 6.58 15.60
N ILE A 181 19.76 5.89 16.48
CA ILE A 181 20.77 4.90 16.09
C ILE A 181 20.14 3.80 15.26
N ALA A 182 19.06 3.18 15.72
CA ALA A 182 18.38 2.11 14.98
C ALA A 182 17.85 2.59 13.61
N SER A 183 17.33 3.81 13.54
CA SER A 183 16.77 4.38 12.30
C SER A 183 17.84 4.75 11.27
N ILE A 184 19.01 5.21 11.73
CA ILE A 184 20.15 5.52 10.86
C ILE A 184 20.84 4.24 10.38
N ILE A 185 20.96 3.24 11.26
CA ILE A 185 21.67 1.98 10.97
C ILE A 185 20.83 1.03 10.12
N ALA A 186 19.51 1.02 10.26
CA ALA A 186 18.65 0.04 9.59
C ALA A 186 18.72 0.10 8.05
N PRO A 187 18.57 1.26 7.38
CA PRO A 187 18.61 1.33 5.91
C PRO A 187 19.90 0.79 5.28
N PRO A 188 21.12 1.21 5.70
CA PRO A 188 22.35 0.69 5.08
C PRO A 188 22.57 -0.79 5.34
N ILE A 189 22.21 -1.29 6.54
CA ILE A 189 22.27 -2.73 6.84
C ILE A 189 21.32 -3.52 5.95
N LEU A 190 20.09 -3.03 5.79
CA LEU A 190 19.06 -3.71 5.04
C LEU A 190 19.41 -3.76 3.55
N VAL A 191 19.78 -2.62 2.95
CA VAL A 191 20.19 -2.53 1.55
C VAL A 191 21.34 -3.50 1.25
N LYS A 192 22.41 -3.44 2.06
CA LYS A 192 23.57 -4.35 1.90
C LYS A 192 23.20 -5.82 2.08
N SER A 193 22.17 -6.12 2.86
CA SER A 193 21.68 -7.49 3.02
C SER A 193 21.03 -8.04 1.74
N PHE A 194 20.48 -7.18 0.88
CA PHE A 194 19.86 -7.56 -0.38
C PHE A 194 20.84 -7.81 -1.53
N ASP A 195 22.11 -7.41 -1.41
CA ASP A 195 23.16 -7.70 -2.40
C ASP A 195 23.47 -9.21 -2.51
N GLY A 196 23.08 -10.02 -1.51
CA GLY A 196 23.15 -11.47 -1.57
C GLY A 196 21.95 -12.10 -2.28
N GLY A 197 22.10 -13.33 -2.80
CA GLY A 197 21.01 -14.11 -3.42
C GLY A 197 19.77 -14.38 -2.53
N SER A 198 18.93 -15.33 -2.92
CA SER A 198 17.64 -15.59 -2.25
C SER A 198 17.76 -15.76 -0.72
N GLY A 199 16.82 -15.16 0.01
CA GLY A 199 16.68 -15.28 1.47
C GLY A 199 15.91 -16.53 1.92
N LEU A 200 15.45 -17.37 0.98
CA LEU A 200 14.64 -18.55 1.28
C LEU A 200 15.50 -19.82 1.32
N ARG A 201 15.11 -20.78 2.17
CA ARG A 201 15.81 -22.07 2.31
C ARG A 201 15.54 -23.01 1.14
N LYS A 202 14.37 -22.89 0.53
CA LYS A 202 14.04 -23.43 -0.79
C LYS A 202 13.86 -22.25 -1.74
N GLU A 203 14.30 -22.35 -3.00
CA GLU A 203 13.80 -21.41 -4.00
C GLU A 203 12.27 -21.44 -3.95
N SER A 204 11.65 -20.26 -3.89
CA SER A 204 10.20 -20.14 -3.83
C SER A 204 9.61 -20.95 -4.98
N LEU A 205 8.51 -21.66 -4.72
CA LEU A 205 7.68 -22.25 -5.78
C LEU A 205 7.30 -21.17 -6.83
N LEU A 206 7.23 -19.90 -6.41
CA LEU A 206 7.07 -18.72 -7.26
C LEU A 206 8.15 -18.61 -8.35
N LYS A 207 9.41 -19.00 -8.12
CA LYS A 207 10.44 -18.96 -9.17
C LYS A 207 10.30 -20.12 -10.16
N LYS A 208 9.63 -21.20 -9.76
CA LYS A 208 9.23 -22.31 -10.62
C LYS A 208 8.01 -21.91 -11.47
N GLU A 209 7.10 -21.08 -10.93
CA GLU A 209 6.00 -20.43 -11.66
C GLU A 209 6.44 -19.23 -12.52
N GLU A 210 7.51 -18.50 -12.16
CA GLU A 210 8.12 -17.45 -13.00
C GLU A 210 8.95 -18.03 -14.16
N ARG A 211 9.30 -19.32 -14.08
CA ARG A 211 9.62 -20.16 -15.26
C ARG A 211 8.35 -20.69 -15.94
N GLY A 212 7.24 -20.02 -15.71
CA GLY A 212 6.05 -20.15 -16.53
C GLY A 212 6.33 -19.72 -17.97
N CYS A 213 5.46 -20.14 -18.86
CA CYS A 213 5.57 -19.77 -20.27
C CYS A 213 5.37 -18.26 -20.41
N ARG A 214 6.24 -17.64 -21.23
CA ARG A 214 6.13 -16.23 -21.61
C ARG A 214 5.64 -16.14 -23.05
N ILE A 215 4.43 -15.59 -23.23
CA ILE A 215 3.88 -15.28 -24.54
C ILE A 215 4.22 -13.81 -24.81
N LYS A 216 5.06 -13.58 -25.82
CA LYS A 216 5.49 -12.24 -26.24
C LYS A 216 4.82 -11.88 -27.55
N LEU A 217 4.16 -10.73 -27.57
CA LEU A 217 3.55 -10.15 -28.75
C LEU A 217 4.23 -8.81 -29.02
N GLU A 218 4.77 -8.66 -30.24
CA GLU A 218 5.45 -7.45 -30.67
C GLU A 218 4.55 -6.68 -31.63
N PHE A 219 4.39 -5.39 -31.38
CA PHE A 219 3.57 -4.49 -32.18
C PHE A 219 4.41 -3.33 -32.73
N PRO A 220 4.12 -2.84 -33.96
CA PRO A 220 4.89 -1.76 -34.59
C PRO A 220 4.83 -0.42 -33.85
N SER A 221 3.76 -0.17 -33.10
CA SER A 221 3.52 1.08 -32.39
C SER A 221 3.10 0.83 -30.95
N PRO A 222 3.59 1.63 -29.98
CA PRO A 222 3.13 1.59 -28.58
C PRO A 222 1.63 1.79 -28.44
N HIS A 223 1.01 2.58 -29.33
CA HIS A 223 -0.43 2.82 -29.32
C HIS A 223 -1.22 1.55 -29.67
N ILE A 224 -0.76 0.79 -30.67
CA ILE A 224 -1.36 -0.50 -31.04
C ILE A 224 -1.23 -1.46 -29.87
N ALA A 225 -0.04 -1.56 -29.26
CA ALA A 225 0.16 -2.38 -28.07
C ALA A 225 -0.79 -1.99 -26.92
N SER A 226 -1.02 -0.69 -26.68
CA SER A 226 -1.96 -0.25 -25.64
C SER A 226 -3.43 -0.57 -25.96
N PHE A 227 -3.82 -0.49 -27.24
CA PHE A 227 -5.17 -0.83 -27.69
C PHE A 227 -5.44 -2.33 -27.56
N ILE A 228 -4.52 -3.15 -28.09
CA ILE A 228 -4.59 -4.62 -28.00
C ILE A 228 -4.55 -5.07 -26.54
N ARG A 229 -3.72 -4.44 -25.71
CA ARG A 229 -3.69 -4.72 -24.27
C ARG A 229 -5.06 -4.57 -23.62
N ASN A 230 -5.75 -3.45 -23.86
CA ASN A 230 -7.06 -3.20 -23.27
C ASN A 230 -8.07 -4.27 -23.73
N ARG A 231 -8.03 -4.63 -25.00
CA ARG A 231 -8.86 -5.72 -25.53
C ARG A 231 -8.57 -7.09 -24.92
N ILE A 232 -7.30 -7.43 -24.73
CA ILE A 232 -6.90 -8.66 -24.03
C ILE A 232 -7.40 -8.64 -22.59
N ILE A 233 -7.30 -7.51 -21.88
CA ILE A 233 -7.82 -7.37 -20.53
C ILE A 233 -9.34 -7.62 -20.51
N GLU A 234 -10.09 -6.98 -21.41
CA GLU A 234 -11.53 -7.17 -21.53
C GLU A 234 -11.91 -8.62 -21.86
N ALA A 235 -11.13 -9.31 -22.71
CA ALA A 235 -11.33 -10.73 -22.99
C ALA A 235 -11.20 -11.61 -21.75
N PHE A 236 -10.18 -11.34 -20.91
CA PHE A 236 -10.03 -12.04 -19.63
C PHE A 236 -11.16 -11.73 -18.64
N GLU A 237 -11.63 -10.48 -18.58
CA GLU A 237 -12.78 -10.12 -17.74
C GLU A 237 -14.07 -10.81 -18.18
N ASN A 238 -14.27 -10.97 -19.50
CA ASN A 238 -15.41 -11.72 -20.07
C ASN A 238 -15.36 -13.21 -19.70
N GLU A 239 -14.16 -13.77 -19.59
CA GLU A 239 -13.91 -15.13 -19.08
C GLU A 239 -13.93 -15.22 -17.54
N GLU A 240 -14.50 -14.23 -16.86
CA GLU A 240 -14.63 -14.11 -15.40
C GLU A 240 -13.30 -14.08 -14.63
N PHE A 241 -12.21 -13.66 -15.26
CA PHE A 241 -10.98 -13.37 -14.53
C PHE A 241 -11.06 -12.00 -13.85
N PHE A 242 -10.56 -11.93 -12.62
CA PHE A 242 -10.40 -10.68 -11.90
C PHE A 242 -9.09 -10.00 -12.30
N VAL A 243 -9.17 -8.75 -12.77
CA VAL A 243 -8.01 -7.97 -13.21
C VAL A 243 -7.69 -6.85 -12.21
N HIS A 244 -6.44 -6.81 -11.75
CA HIS A 244 -5.92 -5.80 -10.84
C HIS A 244 -4.68 -5.13 -11.42
N ARG A 245 -4.70 -3.80 -11.49
CA ARG A 245 -3.54 -2.99 -11.88
C ARG A 245 -2.63 -2.79 -10.66
N LEU A 246 -1.37 -3.20 -10.76
CA LEU A 246 -0.43 -3.16 -9.63
C LEU A 246 0.35 -1.85 -9.49
N ASN A 247 0.65 -1.17 -10.60
CA ASN A 247 1.47 0.04 -10.59
C ASN A 247 0.91 1.10 -11.55
N ILE A 248 1.07 2.37 -11.17
CA ILE A 248 0.69 3.52 -11.97
C ILE A 248 1.77 3.76 -13.05
N GLU A 249 3.06 3.58 -12.70
CA GLU A 249 4.21 3.82 -13.58
C GLU A 249 4.57 2.62 -14.47
N GLY A 250 4.45 1.40 -13.93
CA GLY A 250 4.60 0.16 -14.69
C GLY A 250 3.24 -0.36 -15.13
N LEU A 251 2.99 -0.50 -16.43
CA LEU A 251 1.77 -1.06 -17.00
C LEU A 251 1.69 -2.59 -16.76
N ILE A 252 1.63 -2.99 -15.49
CA ILE A 252 1.58 -4.37 -15.01
C ILE A 252 0.19 -4.65 -14.44
N TYR A 253 -0.44 -5.68 -14.98
CA TYR A 253 -1.76 -6.17 -14.60
C TYR A 253 -1.64 -7.61 -14.08
N HIS A 254 -2.28 -7.89 -12.96
CA HIS A 254 -2.50 -9.24 -12.46
C HIS A 254 -3.91 -9.68 -12.81
N ILE A 255 -4.01 -10.81 -13.50
CA ILE A 255 -5.25 -11.41 -13.96
C ILE A 255 -5.37 -12.76 -13.24
N LYS A 256 -6.45 -12.98 -12.51
CA LYS A 256 -6.62 -14.16 -11.64
C LYS A 256 -8.02 -14.76 -11.74
N LYS A 257 -8.10 -16.08 -11.87
CA LYS A 257 -9.33 -16.88 -11.71
C LYS A 257 -8.96 -18.16 -10.99
N GLU A 258 -9.57 -18.42 -9.83
CA GLU A 258 -9.28 -19.61 -8.99
C GLU A 258 -7.77 -19.76 -8.68
N ASP A 259 -7.15 -20.84 -9.19
CA ASP A 259 -5.72 -21.15 -9.05
C ASP A 259 -4.88 -20.69 -10.27
N ILE A 260 -5.49 -20.02 -11.24
CA ILE A 260 -4.82 -19.49 -12.43
C ILE A 260 -4.35 -18.06 -12.16
N PHE A 261 -3.04 -17.85 -12.33
CA PHE A 261 -2.40 -16.55 -12.18
C PHE A 261 -1.69 -16.15 -13.47
N ILE A 262 -2.02 -14.97 -13.99
CA ILE A 262 -1.44 -14.42 -15.20
C ILE A 262 -0.95 -13.01 -14.90
N THR A 263 0.27 -12.70 -15.32
CA THR A 263 0.83 -11.35 -15.26
C THR A 263 0.93 -10.82 -16.68
N LEU A 264 0.24 -9.72 -16.96
CA LEU A 264 0.34 -9.00 -18.22
C LEU A 264 1.19 -7.75 -17.98
N GLN A 265 2.24 -7.58 -18.77
CA GLN A 265 3.09 -6.40 -18.74
C GLN A 265 3.24 -5.81 -20.15
N GLN A 266 3.09 -4.50 -20.26
CA GLN A 266 3.45 -3.78 -21.49
C GLN A 266 4.76 -3.01 -21.29
N LYS A 267 5.71 -3.21 -22.22
CA LYS A 267 6.92 -2.39 -22.36
C LYS A 267 6.97 -1.84 -23.78
N GLN A 268 6.73 -0.53 -23.93
CA GLN A 268 6.69 0.14 -25.24
C GLN A 268 5.70 -0.55 -26.20
N GLY A 269 6.19 -1.08 -27.33
CA GLY A 269 5.42 -1.84 -28.32
C GLY A 269 5.29 -3.34 -28.05
N GLN A 270 5.76 -3.84 -26.90
CA GLN A 270 5.71 -5.26 -26.56
C GLN A 270 4.72 -5.54 -25.42
N ILE A 271 3.90 -6.58 -25.59
CA ILE A 271 3.04 -7.16 -24.55
C ILE A 271 3.63 -8.51 -24.16
N GLU A 272 3.89 -8.70 -22.87
CA GLU A 272 4.38 -9.96 -22.30
C GLU A 272 3.32 -10.50 -21.33
N LEU A 273 2.79 -11.69 -21.63
CA LEU A 273 1.95 -12.46 -20.70
C LEU A 273 2.79 -13.59 -20.08
N SER A 274 2.79 -13.67 -18.76
CA SER A 274 3.47 -14.71 -17.99
C SER A 274 2.44 -15.52 -17.20
N THR A 275 2.43 -16.84 -17.41
CA THR A 275 1.52 -17.80 -16.76
C THR A 275 2.22 -19.15 -16.56
N SER A 276 1.68 -20.05 -15.75
CA SER A 276 2.24 -21.41 -15.60
C SER A 276 2.17 -22.22 -16.91
N GLU A 277 3.07 -23.18 -17.12
CA GLU A 277 3.08 -24.03 -18.33
C GLU A 277 1.76 -24.81 -18.52
N GLU A 278 1.13 -25.23 -17.42
CA GLU A 278 -0.17 -25.93 -17.43
C GLU A 278 -1.29 -25.05 -18.02
N ASN A 279 -1.26 -23.75 -17.75
CA ASN A 279 -2.29 -22.79 -18.18
C ASN A 279 -1.96 -22.10 -19.52
N ARG A 280 -0.80 -22.39 -20.11
CA ARG A 280 -0.34 -21.76 -21.36
C ARG A 280 -1.35 -21.89 -22.49
N ALA A 281 -1.94 -23.09 -22.64
CA ALA A 281 -2.88 -23.37 -23.72
C ALA A 281 -4.15 -22.52 -23.61
N LEU A 282 -4.73 -22.42 -22.40
CA LEU A 282 -5.90 -21.59 -22.14
C LEU A 282 -5.63 -20.11 -22.42
N VAL A 283 -4.52 -19.58 -21.88
CA VAL A 283 -4.14 -18.17 -22.08
C VAL A 283 -3.89 -17.88 -23.57
N SER A 284 -3.25 -18.81 -24.28
CA SER A 284 -3.00 -18.66 -25.71
C SER A 284 -4.30 -18.69 -26.50
N LEU A 285 -5.28 -19.51 -26.11
CA LEU A 285 -6.58 -19.62 -26.78
C LEU A 285 -7.40 -18.33 -26.63
N ILE A 286 -7.52 -17.80 -25.41
CA ILE A 286 -8.22 -16.53 -25.14
C ILE A 286 -7.59 -15.37 -25.94
N VAL A 287 -6.26 -15.29 -25.94
CA VAL A 287 -5.54 -14.24 -26.66
C VAL A 287 -5.66 -14.42 -28.18
N MET A 288 -5.61 -15.66 -28.70
CA MET A 288 -5.80 -15.93 -30.12
C MET A 288 -7.21 -15.58 -30.59
N GLU A 289 -8.23 -15.93 -29.81
CA GLU A 289 -9.63 -15.60 -30.10
C GLU A 289 -9.82 -14.09 -30.19
N GLU A 290 -9.26 -13.34 -29.25
CA GLU A 290 -9.33 -11.88 -29.25
C GLU A 290 -8.59 -11.27 -30.46
N ILE A 291 -7.39 -11.78 -30.80
CA ILE A 291 -6.64 -11.33 -31.98
C ILE A 291 -7.42 -11.64 -33.27
N LEU A 292 -8.11 -12.79 -33.33
CA LEU A 292 -8.91 -13.16 -34.49
C LEU A 292 -10.13 -12.25 -34.64
N ALA A 293 -10.85 -11.98 -33.54
CA ALA A 293 -11.98 -11.06 -33.52
C ALA A 293 -11.55 -9.64 -33.96
N LEU A 294 -10.37 -9.20 -33.53
CA LEU A 294 -9.75 -7.94 -33.96
C LEU A 294 -9.44 -7.93 -35.45
N LYS A 295 -8.92 -9.04 -35.99
CA LYS A 295 -8.68 -9.17 -37.43
C LYS A 295 -9.99 -9.00 -38.22
N ASP A 296 -11.05 -9.69 -37.81
CA ASP A 296 -12.36 -9.60 -38.45
C ASP A 296 -12.92 -8.16 -38.37
N LEU A 297 -12.73 -7.48 -37.24
CA LEU A 297 -13.08 -6.06 -37.07
C LEU A 297 -12.30 -5.16 -38.04
N PHE A 298 -11.00 -5.35 -38.17
CA PHE A 298 -10.19 -4.56 -39.11
C PHE A 298 -10.60 -4.80 -40.56
N GLU A 299 -10.86 -6.05 -40.95
CA GLU A 299 -11.39 -6.38 -42.28
C GLU A 299 -12.78 -5.77 -42.52
N ALA A 300 -13.62 -5.71 -41.49
CA ALA A 300 -14.92 -5.05 -41.57
C ALA A 300 -14.77 -3.52 -41.71
N ILE A 301 -13.87 -2.89 -40.95
CA ILE A 301 -13.59 -1.45 -41.04
C ILE A 301 -13.03 -1.09 -42.41
N GLU A 302 -12.15 -1.92 -42.99
CA GLU A 302 -11.62 -1.71 -44.34
C GLU A 302 -12.73 -1.76 -45.42
N LYS A 303 -13.81 -2.50 -45.16
CA LYS A 303 -15.03 -2.56 -46.01
C LYS A 303 -16.01 -1.42 -45.75
N VAL A 304 -15.94 -0.74 -44.59
CA VAL A 304 -16.74 0.45 -44.31
C VAL A 304 -16.20 1.60 -45.14
N LYS A 305 -17.12 2.39 -45.73
CA LYS A 305 -16.86 3.51 -46.64
C LYS A 305 -15.60 4.28 -46.28
N ARG A 306 -14.80 4.61 -47.32
CA ARG A 306 -13.58 5.41 -47.22
C ARG A 306 -13.80 6.62 -46.29
N PRO A 307 -12.85 6.95 -45.41
CA PRO A 307 -13.00 8.00 -44.40
C PRO A 307 -13.40 9.36 -44.98
N GLU A 308 -13.09 9.62 -46.25
CA GLU A 308 -13.51 10.79 -47.03
C GLU A 308 -15.05 10.93 -47.09
N VAL A 309 -15.78 9.83 -47.31
CA VAL A 309 -17.24 9.82 -47.42
C VAL A 309 -17.92 10.01 -46.06
N VAL A 310 -17.32 9.48 -45.01
CA VAL A 310 -17.81 9.67 -43.63
C VAL A 310 -17.60 11.12 -43.18
N CYS A 311 -16.45 11.72 -43.51
CA CYS A 311 -16.21 13.14 -43.29
C CYS A 311 -17.16 14.04 -44.09
N GLU A 312 -17.47 13.69 -45.34
CA GLU A 312 -18.48 14.39 -46.15
C GLU A 312 -19.89 14.27 -45.53
N GLU A 313 -20.33 13.08 -45.13
CA GLU A 313 -21.64 12.89 -44.49
C GLU A 313 -21.75 13.64 -43.14
N LEU A 314 -20.68 13.66 -42.35
CA LEU A 314 -20.61 14.44 -41.10
C LEU A 314 -20.58 15.96 -41.35
N ALA A 315 -19.88 16.40 -42.39
CA ALA A 315 -19.85 17.82 -42.80
C ALA A 315 -21.19 18.29 -43.36
N VAL A 316 -21.88 17.44 -44.12
CA VAL A 316 -23.23 17.71 -44.63
C VAL A 316 -24.23 17.78 -43.47
N GLY A 317 -24.11 16.92 -42.45
CA GLY A 317 -24.91 17.00 -41.22
C GLY A 317 -24.71 18.30 -40.44
N LEU A 318 -23.48 18.80 -40.36
CA LEU A 318 -23.16 20.09 -39.71
C LEU A 318 -23.72 21.30 -40.47
N LEU A 319 -23.78 21.24 -41.79
CA LEU A 319 -24.28 22.33 -42.64
C LEU A 319 -25.80 22.35 -42.79
N SER A 320 -26.47 21.22 -42.55
CA SER A 320 -27.94 21.12 -42.63
C SER A 320 -28.63 21.65 -41.36
N ASP A 321 -28.01 21.49 -40.18
CA ASP A 321 -28.50 22.06 -38.91
C ASP A 321 -28.47 23.61 -38.87
N GLU A 322 -27.63 24.26 -39.66
CA GLU A 322 -27.63 25.73 -39.78
C GLU A 322 -28.74 26.29 -40.67
N GLN A 323 -29.33 25.48 -41.57
CA GLN A 323 -30.41 25.92 -42.45
C GLN A 323 -31.81 25.80 -41.83
N GLU A 324 -32.00 24.96 -40.80
CA GLU A 324 -33.27 24.88 -40.06
C GLU A 324 -33.45 25.98 -39.00
N LYS A 325 -32.44 26.85 -38.79
CA LYS A 325 -32.46 27.95 -37.80
C LYS A 325 -32.58 29.36 -38.37
N LYS A 326 -32.93 29.53 -39.66
CA LYS A 326 -33.24 30.83 -40.28
C LYS A 326 -34.62 30.82 -40.92
#